data_AF-A0A917NCA7-F1
#
_entry.id   AF-A0A917NCA7-F1
#
_cell.length_a   1.000
_cell.length_b   1.000
_cell.length_c   1.000
_cell.angle_alpha   90.00
_cell.angle_beta   90.00
_cell.angle_gamma   90.00
#
_symmetry.space_group_name_H-M   'P 1'
#
loop_
_entity.id
_entity.type
_entity.pdbx_description
1 polymer ?
#
loop_
_entity_poly.entity_id
_entity_poly.type
_entity_poly.pdbx_seq_one_letter_code
_entity_poly.pdbx_strand_id
1 'polypeptide(L)' 'MEKNLEDLAQEYVFGPLKMNRTTFSSQLEKDNNTVDVHTELGKPTSIYIGDPPINAAGSLLTTADDFS' A
#
# COMPACT_ATOMS: atom_id res chain seq x y z
N MET A 1 -17.11 17.70 0.52
CA MET A 1 -16.09 16.99 -0.27
C MET A 1 -15.95 15.62 0.36
N GLU A 2 -16.19 14.55 -0.40
CA GLU A 2 -16.03 13.18 0.10
C GLU A 2 -14.52 12.88 0.19
N LYS A 3 -14.06 12.39 1.35
CA LYS A 3 -12.66 12.01 1.56
C LYS A 3 -12.42 10.65 0.92
N ASN A 4 -11.25 10.46 0.29
CA ASN A 4 -10.90 9.16 -0.28
C ASN A 4 -10.47 8.17 0.83
N LEU A 5 -10.31 6.89 0.48
CA LEU A 5 -9.94 5.84 1.45
C LEU A 5 -8.58 6.10 2.12
N GLU A 6 -7.59 6.58 1.37
CA GLU A 6 -6.26 6.91 1.92
C GLU A 6 -6.39 8.02 2.97
N ASP A 7 -7.12 9.10 2.66
CA ASP A 7 -7.34 10.21 3.59
C ASP A 7 -8.01 9.73 4.89
N LEU A 8 -9.02 8.86 4.77
CA LEU A 8 -9.73 8.30 5.91
C LEU A 8 -8.84 7.37 6.74
N ALA A 9 -8.03 6.53 6.08
CA ALA A 9 -7.13 5.63 6.77
C ALA A 9 -6.01 6.39 7.49
N GLN A 10 -5.45 7.43 6.87
CA GLN A 10 -4.47 8.31 7.50
C GLN A 10 -5.06 9.01 8.74
N GLU A 11 -6.30 9.49 8.66
CA GLU A 11 -6.98 10.17 9.76
C GLU A 11 -7.33 9.24 10.93
N TYR A 12 -7.92 8.08 10.65
CA TYR A 12 -8.56 7.25 11.67
C TYR A 12 -7.76 6.01 12.09
N VAL A 13 -6.77 5.59 11.31
CA VAL A 13 -6.00 4.35 11.57
C VAL A 13 -4.50 4.61 11.60
N PHE A 14 -3.90 5.01 10.49
CA PHE A 14 -2.45 5.11 10.37
C PHE A 14 -1.88 6.23 11.25
N GLY A 15 -2.49 7.41 11.26
CA GLY A 15 -2.07 8.53 12.11
C GLY A 15 -2.09 8.18 13.62
N PRO A 16 -3.24 7.72 14.17
CA PRO A 16 -3.33 7.32 15.57
C PRO A 16 -2.37 6.20 15.97
N LEU A 17 -2.13 5.23 15.07
CA LEU A 17 -1.20 4.11 15.29
C LEU A 17 0.26 4.45 14.95
N LYS A 18 0.53 5.67 14.45
CA LYS A 18 1.86 6.14 14.01
C LYS A 18 2.46 5.29 12.88
N MET A 19 1.64 4.73 12.01
CA MET A 19 2.02 3.95 10.83
C MET A 19 2.39 4.87 9.65
N ASN A 20 3.47 5.64 9.79
CA ASN A 20 3.82 6.73 8.87
C ASN A 20 4.37 6.28 7.49
N ARG A 21 4.59 4.98 7.28
CA ARG A 21 5.10 4.36 6.05
C ARG A 21 4.11 3.32 5.51
N THR A 22 2.83 3.59 5.71
CA THR A 22 1.73 2.73 5.28
C THR A 22 0.83 3.48 4.30
N THR A 23 0.51 2.85 3.16
CA THR A 23 -0.29 3.47 2.10
C THR A 23 -1.01 2.44 1.23
N PHE A 24 -2.12 2.83 0.60
CA PHE A 24 -2.77 2.08 -0.47
C PHE A 24 -2.28 2.49 -1.87
N SER A 25 -1.43 3.52 -1.95
CA SER A 25 -0.85 4.00 -3.21
C SER A 25 -0.05 2.90 -3.90
N SER A 26 -0.28 2.70 -5.19
CA SER A 26 0.38 1.65 -5.96
C SER A 26 1.88 1.92 -6.14
N GLN A 27 2.64 0.85 -6.39
CA GLN A 27 4.06 0.87 -6.76
C GLN A 27 4.37 1.57 -8.11
N LEU A 28 3.38 2.18 -8.79
CA LEU A 28 3.53 2.80 -10.12
C LEU A 28 4.49 3.99 -10.11
N GLU A 29 4.62 4.68 -8.98
CA GLU A 29 5.72 5.61 -8.78
C GLU A 29 6.92 4.85 -8.24
N LYS A 30 8.01 4.83 -9.01
CA LYS A 30 9.25 4.14 -8.68
C LYS A 30 9.87 4.76 -7.42
N ASP A 31 9.40 4.36 -6.25
CA ASP A 31 9.93 4.70 -4.95
C ASP A 31 11.04 3.71 -4.58
N ASN A 32 12.20 4.24 -4.17
CA ASN A 32 13.34 3.45 -3.73
C ASN A 32 13.07 2.66 -2.43
N ASN A 33 11.98 2.96 -1.71
CA ASN A 33 11.57 2.27 -0.49
C ASN A 33 10.54 1.16 -0.73
N THR A 34 10.11 0.97 -1.98
CA THR A 34 9.16 -0.08 -2.36
C THR A 34 9.93 -1.27 -2.93
N VAL A 35 9.64 -2.47 -2.41
CA VAL A 35 10.29 -3.70 -2.86
C VAL A 35 9.71 -4.22 -4.17
N ASP A 36 10.56 -4.80 -5.02
CA ASP A 36 10.13 -5.58 -6.17
C ASP A 36 9.46 -6.88 -5.71
N VAL A 37 8.22 -7.11 -6.16
CA VAL A 37 7.54 -8.39 -5.92
C VAL A 37 7.97 -9.43 -6.94
N HIS A 38 8.04 -10.68 -6.50
CA HIS A 38 8.48 -11.80 -7.31
C HIS A 38 7.44 -12.93 -7.29
N THR A 39 7.27 -13.62 -8.41
CA THR A 39 6.45 -14.84 -8.47
C THR A 39 7.10 -15.98 -7.66
N GLU A 40 6.38 -17.08 -7.49
CA GLU A 40 6.87 -18.32 -6.89
C GLU A 40 8.10 -18.90 -7.62
N LEU A 41 8.34 -18.49 -8.86
CA LEU A 41 9.51 -18.85 -9.66
C LEU A 41 10.64 -17.81 -9.60
N GLY A 42 10.53 -16.80 -8.73
CA GLY A 42 11.52 -15.73 -8.57
C GLY A 42 11.55 -14.74 -9.73
N LYS A 43 10.48 -14.62 -10.53
CA LYS A 43 10.41 -13.63 -11.62
C LYS A 43 9.83 -12.32 -11.11
N PRO A 44 10.44 -11.15 -11.38
CA PRO A 44 9.84 -9.87 -11.03
C PRO A 44 8.45 -9.72 -11.63
N THR A 45 7.51 -9.19 -10.86
CA THR A 45 6.14 -8.92 -11.27
C THR A 45 5.64 -7.64 -10.62
N SER A 46 4.39 -7.25 -10.88
CA SER A 46 3.75 -6.12 -10.22
C SER A 46 2.53 -6.62 -9.45
N ILE A 47 2.25 -6.01 -8.31
CA ILE A 47 1.02 -6.29 -7.57
C ILE A 47 -0.17 -5.89 -8.45
N TYR A 48 -1.11 -6.81 -8.64
CA TYR A 48 -2.35 -6.50 -9.35
C TYR A 48 -3.21 -5.58 -8.50
N ILE A 49 -3.46 -4.37 -9.00
CA ILE A 49 -4.21 -3.32 -8.27
C ILE A 49 -5.71 -3.31 -8.59
N GLY A 50 -6.18 -4.10 -9.56
CA GLY A 50 -7.58 -4.09 -10.01
C GLY A 50 -7.90 -3.00 -11.05
N ASP A 51 -9.00 -3.18 -11.78
CA ASP A 51 -9.65 -2.14 -12.59
C ASP A 51 -11.18 -2.21 -12.38
N PRO A 52 -11.79 -1.31 -11.59
CA PRO A 52 -11.17 -0.17 -10.89
C PRO A 52 -10.27 -0.62 -9.72
N PRO A 53 -9.38 0.25 -9.19
CA PRO A 53 -8.48 -0.10 -8.09
C PRO A 53 -9.21 -0.67 -6.87
N ILE A 54 -8.78 -1.84 -6.40
CA ILE A 54 -9.38 -2.54 -5.25
C ILE A 54 -8.48 -2.38 -4.02
N ASN A 55 -8.56 -1.22 -3.39
CA ASN A 55 -7.68 -0.89 -2.28
C ASN A 55 -7.93 -1.73 -1.00
N ALA A 56 -9.07 -2.43 -0.92
CA ALA A 56 -9.50 -3.16 0.27
C ALA A 56 -9.07 -4.64 0.33
N ALA A 57 -8.45 -5.19 -0.73
CA ALA A 57 -8.27 -6.65 -0.86
C ALA A 57 -6.82 -7.13 -1.00
N GLY A 58 -5.83 -6.23 -1.07
CA GLY A 58 -4.42 -6.65 -1.18
C GLY A 58 -3.43 -5.58 -1.62
N SER A 59 -3.79 -4.30 -1.63
CA SER A 59 -2.91 -3.21 -2.10
C SER A 59 -2.19 -2.48 -0.97
N LEU A 60 -2.39 -2.85 0.29
CA LEU A 60 -1.73 -2.19 1.42
C LEU A 60 -0.24 -2.44 1.36
N LEU A 61 0.52 -1.38 1.14
CA LEU A 61 1.98 -1.38 1.27
C LEU A 61 2.31 -0.81 2.65
N THR A 62 3.12 -1.55 3.40
CA THR A 62 3.52 -1.17 4.76
C THR A 62 4.91 -1.71 5.06
N THR A 63 5.54 -1.18 6.10
CA THR A 63 6.80 -1.73 6.62
C THR A 63 6.51 -2.67 7.78
N ALA A 64 7.44 -3.59 8.06
CA ALA A 64 7.30 -4.49 9.21
C ALA A 64 7.21 -3.73 10.55
N ASP A 65 7.87 -2.57 10.65
CA ASP A 65 7.88 -1.73 11.85
C ASP A 65 6.55 -0.97 12.04
N ASP A 66 5.87 -0.62 10.95
CA ASP A 66 4.52 -0.05 11.03
C ASP A 66 3.46 -1.12 11.37
N PHE A 67 3.70 -2.38 11.00
CA PHE A 67 2.75 -3.49 11.19
C PHE A 67 2.87 -4.19 12.56
N SER A 68 3.95 -3.96 13.31
CA SER A 68 4.23 -4.60 14.60
C SER A 68 3.55 -3.90 15.77
#